data_AF-U9SIJ5-F1
#
_entry.id   AF-U9SIJ5-F1
#
_cell.length_a   1.000
_cell.length_b   1.000
_cell.length_c   1.000
_cell.angle_alpha   90.00
_cell.angle_beta   90.00
_cell.angle_gamma   90.00
#
_symmetry.space_group_name_H-M   'P 1'
#
loop_
_entity.id
_entity.type
_entity.pdbx_description
1 polymer ?
#
loop_
_entity_poly.entity_id
_entity_poly.type
_entity_poly.pdbx_seq_one_letter_code
_entity_poly.pdbx_strand_id
1 'polypeptide(L)'
;MAIKNGERMRFSKNENNFTNWTSGNEKIDNFIQKKQLKINWYDDIIIEWIPYNQFIDIKKIEKNIDNAVTIYSALWNNGSLHYDINQEELTRKPNTNVFNSDNLI
;
A
#
# COMPACT_ATOMS: atom_id res chain seq x y z
N MET A 1 9.74 -19.65 2.24
CA MET A 1 10.72 -20.56 2.88
C MET A 1 11.28 -19.85 4.11
N ALA A 2 10.59 -19.96 5.25
CA ALA A 2 11.11 -19.51 6.52
C ALA A 2 11.78 -20.65 7.30
N ILE A 3 12.84 -20.30 8.03
CA ILE A 3 13.49 -21.15 9.04
C ILE A 3 13.09 -20.56 10.40
N LYS A 4 12.50 -21.39 11.26
CA LYS A 4 11.98 -21.00 12.57
C LYS A 4 13.08 -21.16 13.63
N ASN A 5 13.50 -20.06 14.27
CA ASN A 5 14.23 -20.05 15.54
C ASN A 5 14.19 -18.62 16.09
N GLY A 6 13.38 -18.34 17.14
CA GLY A 6 13.54 -17.26 18.14
C GLY A 6 13.83 -15.79 17.74
N GLU A 7 14.08 -15.51 16.47
CA GLU A 7 14.49 -14.24 15.90
C GLU A 7 13.36 -13.74 15.01
N ARG A 8 13.22 -12.41 14.91
CA ARG A 8 12.23 -11.78 14.02
C ARG A 8 12.35 -12.41 12.64
N MET A 9 11.22 -12.75 12.02
CA MET A 9 11.24 -13.36 10.70
C MET A 9 11.65 -12.32 9.67
N ARG A 10 12.76 -12.57 8.96
CA ARG A 10 13.18 -11.69 7.86
C ARG A 10 12.23 -11.87 6.69
N PHE A 11 11.82 -10.76 6.11
CA PHE A 11 11.04 -10.78 4.88
C PHE A 11 11.94 -11.24 3.72
N SER A 12 11.57 -12.34 3.04
CA SER A 12 12.29 -12.78 1.84
C SER A 12 11.83 -11.95 0.64
N LYS A 13 12.72 -11.06 0.21
CA LYS A 13 12.49 -10.11 -0.87
C LYS A 13 12.70 -10.79 -2.23
N ASN A 14 11.61 -11.05 -2.95
CA ASN A 14 11.64 -11.34 -4.39
C ASN A 14 11.12 -10.13 -5.17
N GLU A 15 11.73 -9.79 -6.29
CA GLU A 15 11.28 -8.68 -7.16
C GLU A 15 9.82 -8.85 -7.59
N ASN A 16 9.42 -10.11 -7.84
CA ASN A 16 8.04 -10.48 -8.18
C ASN A 16 7.00 -10.19 -7.07
N ASN A 17 7.43 -10.06 -5.82
CA ASN A 17 6.53 -9.78 -4.69
C ASN A 17 6.00 -8.33 -4.73
N PHE A 18 6.66 -7.43 -5.46
CA PHE A 18 6.42 -6.00 -5.39
C PHE A 18 5.82 -5.37 -6.64
N THR A 19 5.58 -6.12 -7.72
CA THR A 19 5.28 -5.49 -9.02
C THR A 19 4.27 -6.24 -9.88
N ASN A 20 3.11 -5.58 -10.10
CA ASN A 20 2.31 -5.64 -11.33
C ASN A 20 1.69 -4.25 -11.66
N TRP A 21 2.20 -3.17 -11.04
CA TRP A 21 1.65 -1.81 -11.17
C TRP A 21 2.75 -0.82 -11.59
N THR A 22 2.35 0.24 -12.28
CA THR A 22 3.16 1.45 -12.55
C THR A 22 2.25 2.66 -12.37
N SER A 23 2.78 3.77 -11.86
CA SER A 23 2.07 5.04 -11.83
C SER A 23 2.03 5.75 -13.19
N GLY A 24 2.83 5.29 -14.16
CA GLY A 24 3.13 6.03 -15.38
C GLY A 24 4.09 7.21 -15.15
N ASN A 25 4.56 7.42 -13.92
CA ASN A 25 5.54 8.45 -13.57
C ASN A 25 6.82 7.79 -13.04
N GLU A 26 7.87 7.82 -13.85
CA GLU A 26 9.15 7.18 -13.56
C GLU A 26 9.77 7.63 -12.23
N LYS A 27 9.63 8.91 -11.86
CA LYS A 27 10.20 9.43 -10.60
C LYS A 27 9.48 8.84 -9.38
N ILE A 28 8.15 8.71 -9.46
CA ILE A 28 7.33 8.12 -8.39
C ILE A 28 7.62 6.62 -8.31
N ASP A 29 7.62 5.93 -9.44
CA ASP A 29 7.89 4.49 -9.51
C ASP A 29 9.28 4.16 -8.92
N ASN A 30 10.32 4.90 -9.33
CA ASN A 30 11.67 4.76 -8.80
C ASN A 30 11.75 5.02 -7.29
N PHE A 31 11.00 6.01 -6.78
CA PHE A 31 10.95 6.30 -5.35
C PHE A 31 10.33 5.15 -4.56
N ILE A 32 9.18 4.64 -5.00
CA ILE A 32 8.47 3.56 -4.31
C ILE A 32 9.30 2.28 -4.33
N GLN A 33 9.87 1.90 -5.48
CA GLN A 33 10.75 0.74 -5.58
C GLN A 33 11.93 0.87 -4.61
N LYS A 34 12.63 2.02 -4.59
CA LYS A 34 13.74 2.26 -3.64
C LYS A 34 13.33 2.11 -2.18
N LYS A 35 12.08 2.43 -1.83
CA LYS A 35 11.56 2.24 -0.46
C LYS A 35 11.25 0.77 -0.19
N GLN A 36 10.59 0.08 -1.11
CA GLN A 36 10.32 -1.36 -1.01
C GLN A 36 11.62 -2.18 -0.92
N LEU A 37 12.68 -1.74 -1.60
CA LEU A 37 13.98 -2.40 -1.51
C LEU A 37 14.62 -2.38 -0.10
N LYS A 38 14.17 -1.47 0.79
CA LYS A 38 14.69 -1.29 2.15
C LYS A 38 13.89 -2.03 3.22
N ILE A 39 12.81 -2.72 2.85
CA ILE A 39 12.00 -3.54 3.75
C ILE A 39 12.81 -4.79 4.10
N ASN A 40 13.02 -5.01 5.39
CA ASN A 40 13.80 -6.13 5.95
C ASN A 40 12.94 -7.07 6.80
N TRP A 41 11.85 -6.56 7.38
CA TRP A 41 10.98 -7.28 8.30
C TRP A 41 9.55 -7.36 7.78
N TYR A 42 8.80 -8.37 8.21
CA TYR A 42 7.41 -8.58 7.78
C TYR A 42 6.44 -7.49 8.27
N ASP A 43 6.82 -6.77 9.33
CA ASP A 43 6.09 -5.68 9.95
C ASP A 43 6.57 -4.30 9.49
N ASP A 44 7.54 -4.24 8.57
CA ASP A 44 7.96 -2.98 7.95
C ASP A 44 6.85 -2.40 7.07
N ILE A 45 6.81 -1.07 6.99
CA ILE A 45 5.81 -0.35 6.19
C ILE A 45 6.05 -0.63 4.70
N ILE A 46 5.04 -1.20 4.04
CA ILE A 46 5.00 -1.39 2.59
C ILE A 46 4.37 -0.14 1.96
N ILE A 47 5.12 0.52 1.08
CA ILE A 47 4.60 1.62 0.26
C ILE A 47 4.10 1.04 -1.07
N GLU A 48 2.88 1.39 -1.47
CA GLU A 48 2.24 0.94 -2.70
C GLU A 48 1.69 2.13 -3.48
N TRP A 49 1.76 2.06 -4.81
CA TRP A 49 0.94 2.90 -5.67
C TRP A 49 -0.39 2.22 -5.95
N ILE A 50 -1.49 2.98 -5.88
CA ILE A 50 -2.83 2.48 -6.10
C ILE A 50 -3.46 3.27 -7.26
N PRO A 51 -3.72 2.62 -8.41
CA PRO A 51 -4.45 3.26 -9.50
C PRO A 51 -5.84 3.71 -9.03
N TYR A 52 -6.28 4.89 -9.48
CA TYR A 52 -7.56 5.47 -9.03
C TYR A 52 -8.76 4.54 -9.28
N ASN A 53 -8.75 3.76 -10.36
CA ASN A 53 -9.81 2.81 -10.70
C ASN A 53 -9.92 1.60 -9.73
N GLN A 54 -9.02 1.47 -8.76
CA GLN A 54 -9.10 0.47 -7.69
C GLN A 54 -9.95 0.94 -6.50
N PHE A 55 -10.33 2.22 -6.47
CA PHE A 55 -11.19 2.78 -5.44
C PHE A 55 -12.66 2.68 -5.86
N ILE A 56 -13.49 2.17 -4.96
CA ILE A 56 -14.95 2.07 -5.10
C ILE A 56 -15.62 2.79 -3.91
N ASP A 57 -16.93 3.05 -4.01
CA ASP A 57 -17.72 3.73 -2.96
C ASP A 57 -17.06 5.03 -2.45
N ILE A 58 -16.57 5.86 -3.38
CA ILE A 58 -15.90 7.12 -3.06
C ILE A 58 -16.92 8.10 -2.50
N LYS A 59 -16.73 8.51 -1.24
CA LYS A 59 -17.61 9.42 -0.51
C LYS A 59 -16.83 10.62 -0.02
N LYS A 60 -17.40 11.80 -0.18
CA LYS A 60 -16.87 13.02 0.45
C LYS A 60 -17.21 13.01 1.94
N ILE A 61 -16.19 13.13 2.79
CA ILE A 61 -16.36 13.13 4.25
C ILE A 61 -16.55 14.55 4.77
N GLU A 62 -15.73 15.48 4.28
CA GLU A 62 -15.72 16.85 4.81
C GLU A 62 -15.27 17.85 3.74
N LYS A 63 -15.81 19.07 3.84
CA LYS A 63 -15.25 20.26 3.22
C LYS A 63 -14.83 21.17 4.36
N ASN A 64 -13.55 21.24 4.68
CA ASN A 64 -13.11 22.21 5.67
C ASN A 64 -13.29 23.61 5.05
N ILE A 65 -14.15 24.43 5.66
CA ILE A 65 -14.55 25.74 5.13
C ILE A 65 -13.39 26.74 5.26
N ASP A 66 -12.45 26.47 6.17
CA ASP A 66 -11.36 27.39 6.50
C ASP A 66 -10.02 27.03 5.87
N ASN A 67 -9.91 25.95 5.09
CA ASN A 67 -8.75 25.65 4.23
C ASN A 67 -9.16 24.64 3.15
N ALA A 68 -8.83 24.95 1.89
CA ALA A 68 -9.33 24.38 0.63
C ALA A 68 -9.14 22.86 0.35
N VAL A 69 -9.15 22.03 1.39
CA VAL A 69 -8.96 20.58 1.31
C VAL A 69 -10.32 19.90 1.34
N THR A 70 -10.58 19.07 0.34
CA THR A 70 -11.71 18.14 0.37
C THR A 70 -11.19 16.75 0.75
N ILE A 71 -11.79 16.16 1.78
CA ILE A 71 -11.43 14.83 2.25
C ILE A 71 -12.43 13.83 1.68
N TYR A 72 -11.92 12.75 1.11
CA TYR A 72 -12.70 11.62 0.61
C TYR A 72 -12.35 10.33 1.35
N SER A 73 -13.33 9.47 1.54
CA SER A 73 -13.15 8.05 1.86
C SER A 73 -13.45 7.22 0.63
N ALA A 74 -12.78 6.08 0.49
CA ALA A 74 -13.13 5.08 -0.50
C ALA A 74 -12.92 3.67 0.07
N LEU A 75 -13.54 2.68 -0.54
CA LEU A 75 -13.16 1.29 -0.39
C LEU A 75 -12.08 0.97 -1.41
N TRP A 76 -10.98 0.35 -0.96
CA TRP A 76 -9.99 -0.19 -1.87
C TRP A 76 -10.38 -1.62 -2.27
N ASN A 77 -10.74 -1.83 -3.54
CA ASN A 77 -11.26 -3.09 -4.06
C ASN A 77 -10.30 -4.26 -3.79
N ASN A 78 -9.02 -4.08 -4.13
CA ASN A 78 -7.99 -5.09 -3.87
C ASN A 78 -7.48 -5.06 -2.43
N GLY A 79 -7.66 -3.94 -1.71
CA GLY A 79 -7.18 -3.76 -0.33
C GLY A 79 -5.66 -3.76 -0.19
N SER A 80 -5.19 -3.45 1.02
CA SER A 80 -3.75 -3.34 1.32
C SER A 80 -3.03 -4.67 1.34
N LEU A 81 -1.75 -4.69 0.95
CA LEU A 81 -0.89 -5.83 1.20
C LEU A 81 -0.66 -6.02 2.70
N HIS A 82 -0.67 -7.28 3.12
CA HIS A 82 -0.31 -7.70 4.47
C HIS A 82 0.47 -9.01 4.38
N TYR A 83 1.48 -9.16 5.24
CA TYR A 83 2.22 -10.42 5.35
C TYR A 83 1.49 -11.37 6.29
N ASP A 84 0.97 -12.48 5.76
CA ASP A 84 0.39 -13.55 6.57
C ASP A 84 1.51 -14.43 7.12
N ILE A 85 1.76 -14.31 8.42
CA ILE A 85 2.78 -15.07 9.16
C ILE A 85 2.56 -16.59 9.07
N ASN A 86 1.31 -17.05 8.98
CA ASN A 86 0.99 -18.48 8.95
C ASN A 86 1.23 -19.07 7.55
N GLN A 87 0.94 -18.30 6.50
CA GLN A 87 1.15 -18.71 5.11
C GLN A 87 2.57 -18.36 4.60
N GLU A 88 3.32 -17.56 5.35
CA GLU A 88 4.62 -17.01 4.97
C GLU A 88 4.60 -16.20 3.66
N GLU A 89 3.44 -15.62 3.32
CA GLU A 89 3.17 -15.00 2.01
C GLU A 89 2.51 -13.62 2.15
N LEU A 90 2.70 -12.77 1.13
CA LEU A 90 1.95 -11.53 1.00
C LEU A 90 0.55 -11.83 0.48
N THR A 91 -0.45 -11.45 1.26
CA THR A 91 -1.85 -11.57 0.89
C THR A 91 -2.51 -10.19 0.85
N ARG A 92 -3.64 -10.11 0.15
CA ARG A 92 -4.48 -8.92 0.13
C ARG A 92 -5.78 -9.21 0.85
N LYS A 93 -6.20 -8.26 1.70
CA LYS A 93 -7.53 -8.29 2.31
C LYS A 93 -8.41 -7.26 1.58
N PRO A 94 -9.31 -7.67 0.68
CA PRO A 94 -10.12 -6.76 -0.12
C PRO A 94 -11.11 -5.95 0.74
N ASN A 95 -11.65 -4.88 0.16
CA ASN A 95 -12.70 -4.03 0.75
C ASN A 95 -12.31 -3.34 2.06
N THR A 96 -11.07 -2.86 2.16
CA THR A 96 -10.63 -2.03 3.29
C THR A 96 -10.97 -0.55 3.04
N ASN A 97 -11.56 0.12 4.04
CA ASN A 97 -11.75 1.56 4.04
C ASN A 97 -10.40 2.28 4.00
N VAL A 98 -10.26 3.23 3.08
CA VAL A 98 -9.08 4.10 2.95
C VAL A 98 -9.52 5.57 2.92
N PHE A 99 -8.68 6.44 3.47
CA PHE A 99 -8.88 7.90 3.47
C PHE A 99 -7.92 8.53 2.48
N ASN A 100 -8.40 9.47 1.66
CA ASN A 100 -7.57 10.24 0.72
C ASN A 100 -7.88 11.73 0.86
N SER A 101 -6.86 12.57 0.75
CA SER A 101 -6.96 14.03 0.74
C SER A 101 -6.47 14.54 -0.61
N ASP A 102 -7.31 15.28 -1.32
CA ASP A 102 -6.88 15.96 -2.55
C ASP A 102 -6.02 17.17 -2.17
N ASN A 103 -4.70 17.02 -2.28
CA ASN A 103 -3.78 18.16 -2.37
C ASN A 103 -3.56 18.46 -3.85
N LEU A 104 -3.90 19.68 -4.27
CA LEU A 104 -3.53 20.21 -5.59
C LEU A 104 -1.99 20.17 -5.71
N ILE A 105 -1.47 19.30 -6.57
CA ILE A 105 -0.08 19.34 -7.06
C ILE A 105 -0.03 20.25 -8.28
#